data_AF-A0A2N2JDG8-F1
#
_entry.id   AF-A0A2N2JDG8-F1
#
_cell.length_a   1.000
_cell.length_b   1.000
_cell.length_c   1.000
_cell.angle_alpha   90.00
_cell.angle_beta   90.00
_cell.angle_gamma   90.00
#
_symmetry.space_group_name_H-M   'P 1'
#
loop_
_entity.id
_entity.type
_entity.pdbx_description
1 polymer ?
#
loop_
_entity_poly.entity_id
_entity_poly.type
_entity_poly.pdbx_seq_one_letter_code
_entity_poly.pdbx_strand_id
1 'polypeptide(L)'
;MRATALHTSLLALALATAPLAACGDSGGATADTTEAADTAEAADTAEAADTSVADTAEAADTSVADTTEVADTAVADTADTFVADTAEATDTAAADTSLPSVDDNCAQASLEECFSNHDCAAAKRCQDISSSGFEIPCCVSAPRGTAAVGATCVDAEDCASGLCVSRNDGPYLCTDTCDDVNDCPANMQQCDTFFVAPGTWCLHTP
;
A
#
# COMPACT_ATOMS: atom_id res chain seq x y z
N MET A 1 -36.95 -35.91 22.83
CA MET A 1 -35.71 -36.64 23.19
C MET A 1 -35.01 -37.02 21.89
N ARG A 2 -34.05 -36.22 21.43
CA ARG A 2 -33.23 -36.52 20.24
C ARG A 2 -31.78 -36.57 20.69
N ALA A 3 -31.13 -37.71 20.44
CA ALA A 3 -29.78 -38.03 20.86
C ALA A 3 -28.74 -37.27 20.02
N THR A 4 -27.82 -36.59 20.70
CA THR A 4 -26.61 -35.97 20.13
C THR A 4 -25.51 -37.03 20.03
N ALA A 5 -25.03 -37.28 18.80
CA ALA A 5 -23.84 -38.09 18.55
C ALA A 5 -22.61 -37.17 18.56
N LEU A 6 -21.70 -37.39 19.52
CA LEU A 6 -20.37 -36.79 19.55
C LEU A 6 -19.53 -37.37 18.39
N HIS A 7 -19.05 -36.50 17.49
CA HIS A 7 -17.99 -36.83 16.54
C HIS A 7 -16.65 -36.32 17.09
N THR A 8 -15.84 -37.24 17.58
CA THR A 8 -14.47 -36.99 18.03
C THR A 8 -13.53 -37.25 16.85
N SER A 9 -13.12 -36.20 16.14
CA SER A 9 -12.07 -36.33 15.12
C SER A 9 -10.69 -36.24 15.78
N LEU A 10 -10.05 -37.40 15.90
CA LEU A 10 -8.60 -37.53 16.08
C LEU A 10 -7.90 -37.07 14.79
N LEU A 11 -7.16 -35.97 14.83
CA LEU A 11 -6.22 -35.62 13.77
C LEU A 11 -4.83 -36.10 14.19
N ALA A 12 -4.31 -37.10 13.47
CA ALA A 12 -3.00 -37.68 13.69
C ALA A 12 -1.91 -36.74 13.15
N LEU A 13 -1.01 -36.34 14.06
CA LEU A 13 0.17 -35.53 13.78
C LEU A 13 1.26 -36.40 13.13
N ALA A 14 1.49 -36.25 11.83
CA ALA A 14 2.61 -36.86 11.13
C ALA A 14 3.81 -35.91 11.16
N LEU A 15 4.75 -36.16 12.07
CA LEU A 15 6.09 -35.54 12.04
C LEU A 15 6.88 -36.13 10.86
N ALA A 16 7.14 -35.31 9.84
CA ALA A 16 8.14 -35.61 8.82
C ALA A 16 9.48 -34.99 9.25
N THR A 17 10.41 -35.83 9.68
CA THR A 17 11.81 -35.49 9.95
C THR A 17 12.58 -35.40 8.63
N ALA A 18 13.06 -34.20 8.27
CA ALA A 18 14.02 -34.02 7.19
C ALA A 18 15.47 -34.01 7.77
N PRO A 19 16.45 -34.64 7.09
CA PRO A 19 17.84 -34.67 7.54
C PRO A 19 18.57 -33.35 7.25
N LEU A 20 19.31 -32.87 8.26
CA LEU A 20 20.28 -31.78 8.12
C LEU A 20 21.43 -32.20 7.19
N ALA A 21 21.61 -31.50 6.07
CA ALA A 21 22.83 -31.55 5.28
C ALA A 21 23.86 -30.59 5.90
N ALA A 22 24.92 -31.16 6.45
CA ALA A 22 26.09 -30.45 6.97
C ALA A 22 26.91 -29.87 5.80
N CYS A 23 27.17 -28.56 5.80
CA CYS A 23 28.21 -27.98 4.97
C CYS A 23 29.57 -28.26 5.62
N GLY A 24 30.41 -29.00 4.90
CA GLY A 24 31.74 -29.41 5.33
C GLY A 24 32.74 -28.26 5.26
N ASP A 25 33.40 -28.03 6.39
CA ASP A 25 34.70 -27.39 6.51
C ASP A 25 35.78 -28.39 6.06
N SER A 26 36.61 -28.01 5.09
CA SER A 26 37.83 -28.74 4.69
C SER A 26 38.77 -27.79 3.96
N GLY A 27 39.68 -27.18 4.73
CA GLY A 27 40.82 -26.45 4.19
C GLY A 27 41.91 -27.36 3.62
N GLY A 28 42.76 -26.77 2.77
CA GLY A 28 44.10 -27.29 2.50
C GLY A 28 44.67 -27.01 1.11
N ALA A 29 45.67 -26.12 1.07
CA ALA A 29 46.95 -26.22 0.33
C ALA A 29 47.32 -24.99 -0.54
N THR A 30 48.13 -24.14 0.09
CA THR A 30 49.32 -23.42 -0.40
C THR A 30 49.74 -23.58 -1.87
N ALA A 31 49.91 -22.45 -2.55
CA ALA A 31 51.06 -22.19 -3.42
C ALA A 31 51.41 -20.70 -3.40
N ASP A 32 52.53 -20.37 -2.77
CA ASP A 32 53.32 -19.16 -3.02
C ASP A 32 53.65 -19.06 -4.52
N THR A 33 53.45 -17.89 -5.13
CA THR A 33 54.39 -17.38 -6.14
C THR A 33 54.39 -15.85 -6.10
N THR A 34 55.62 -15.36 -6.14
CA THR A 34 56.17 -14.07 -5.80
C THR A 34 56.07 -13.03 -6.94
N GLU A 35 56.35 -11.77 -6.58
CA GLU A 35 56.90 -10.66 -7.39
C GLU A 35 55.96 -9.75 -8.22
N ALA A 36 55.68 -8.59 -7.62
CA ALA A 36 55.99 -7.23 -8.07
C ALA A 36 55.79 -6.82 -9.55
N ALA A 37 55.01 -5.75 -9.75
CA ALA A 37 55.44 -4.59 -10.53
C ALA A 37 54.63 -3.34 -10.17
N ASP A 38 55.33 -2.33 -9.68
CA ASP A 38 54.95 -0.91 -9.74
C ASP A 38 54.43 -0.53 -11.13
N THR A 39 53.35 0.24 -11.18
CA THR A 39 53.22 1.34 -12.14
C THR A 39 52.31 2.40 -11.51
N ALA A 40 52.96 3.41 -10.93
CA ALA A 40 52.37 4.73 -10.82
C ALA A 40 52.29 5.33 -12.23
N GLU A 41 51.19 5.99 -12.56
CA GLU A 41 51.16 7.16 -13.45
C GLU A 41 49.84 7.89 -13.19
N ALA A 42 49.98 9.17 -12.83
CA ALA A 42 48.91 10.11 -12.66
C ALA A 42 48.46 10.64 -14.02
N ALA A 43 47.19 10.98 -14.16
CA ALA A 43 46.76 12.00 -15.11
C ALA A 43 45.54 12.73 -14.54
N ASP A 44 45.79 13.92 -14.02
CA ASP A 44 44.83 15.02 -13.97
C ASP A 44 44.24 15.25 -15.37
N THR A 45 42.92 15.43 -15.46
CA THR A 45 42.31 16.40 -16.39
C THR A 45 40.98 16.83 -15.80
N ALA A 46 40.97 18.03 -15.25
CA ALA A 46 39.76 18.81 -15.04
C ALA A 46 39.11 19.13 -16.38
N GLU A 47 37.78 19.12 -16.46
CA GLU A 47 37.03 20.12 -17.23
C GLU A 47 35.65 20.27 -16.57
N ALA A 48 35.41 21.47 -16.06
CA ALA A 48 34.14 21.92 -15.57
C ALA A 48 33.28 22.34 -16.78
N ALA A 49 32.23 21.60 -17.09
CA ALA A 49 31.20 22.04 -18.02
C ALA A 49 30.06 22.70 -17.24
N ASP A 50 30.26 23.99 -17.01
CA ASP A 50 29.26 25.00 -16.69
C ASP A 50 28.10 24.91 -17.69
N THR A 51 26.89 24.55 -17.21
CA THR A 51 25.67 24.67 -18.01
C THR A 51 24.67 25.51 -17.25
N SER A 52 24.86 26.83 -17.41
CA SER A 52 23.88 27.90 -17.41
C SER A 52 22.48 27.60 -16.86
N VAL A 53 22.20 28.28 -15.75
CA VAL A 53 20.89 28.72 -15.27
C VAL A 53 20.01 29.19 -16.44
N ALA A 54 18.87 28.53 -16.63
CA ALA A 54 17.75 29.07 -17.38
C ALA A 54 16.72 29.62 -16.40
N ASP A 55 16.80 30.93 -16.17
CA ASP A 55 15.71 31.71 -15.59
C ASP A 55 14.47 31.56 -16.49
N THR A 56 13.36 31.07 -15.95
CA THR A 56 12.06 31.19 -16.60
C THR A 56 11.06 31.78 -15.62
N ALA A 57 10.96 33.11 -15.74
CA ALA A 57 9.77 33.95 -15.64
C ALA A 57 8.81 33.73 -14.45
N GLU A 58 9.00 34.62 -13.48
CA GLU A 58 7.98 35.43 -12.79
C GLU A 58 6.57 35.51 -13.43
N ALA A 59 5.60 35.32 -12.55
CA ALA A 59 4.34 36.05 -12.36
C ALA A 59 3.32 36.20 -13.50
N ALA A 60 2.15 35.58 -13.27
CA ALA A 60 0.87 36.20 -13.61
C ALA A 60 -0.15 35.94 -12.49
N ASP A 61 -0.10 36.84 -11.50
CA ASP A 61 -1.18 37.20 -10.60
C ASP A 61 -2.47 37.44 -11.42
N THR A 62 -3.52 36.65 -11.16
CA THR A 62 -4.86 36.91 -11.72
C THR A 62 -5.80 37.20 -10.56
N SER A 63 -5.65 38.39 -9.99
CA SER A 63 -6.68 39.07 -9.21
C SER A 63 -7.62 39.80 -10.18
N VAL A 64 -8.84 39.28 -10.36
CA VAL A 64 -9.91 39.99 -11.08
C VAL A 64 -11.14 40.12 -10.19
N ALA A 65 -11.26 41.33 -9.67
CA ALA A 65 -12.44 42.17 -9.51
C ALA A 65 -13.69 41.61 -8.81
N ASP A 66 -13.87 42.15 -7.62
CA ASP A 66 -15.12 42.47 -6.94
C ASP A 66 -16.11 43.29 -7.79
N THR A 67 -17.38 43.23 -7.35
CA THR A 67 -18.53 44.12 -7.59
C THR A 67 -19.24 44.11 -8.96
N THR A 68 -20.49 43.61 -8.99
CA THR A 68 -21.64 44.49 -9.24
C THR A 68 -22.96 43.89 -8.72
N GLU A 69 -23.66 44.69 -7.92
CA GLU A 69 -25.00 44.49 -7.39
C GLU A 69 -26.10 44.78 -8.45
N VAL A 70 -27.17 43.97 -8.38
CA VAL A 70 -28.61 44.25 -8.56
C VAL A 70 -29.10 45.06 -9.79
N ALA A 71 -29.95 44.44 -10.62
CA ALA A 71 -31.17 45.05 -11.13
C ALA A 71 -32.18 44.01 -11.65
N ASP A 72 -33.37 44.01 -11.04
CA ASP A 72 -34.62 43.46 -11.53
C ASP A 72 -34.93 43.85 -12.99
N THR A 73 -35.49 42.94 -13.78
CA THR A 73 -36.63 43.25 -14.67
C THR A 73 -37.42 41.98 -14.96
N ALA A 74 -38.72 42.10 -14.73
CA ALA A 74 -39.76 41.11 -14.81
C ALA A 74 -40.26 40.80 -16.24
N VAL A 75 -40.75 39.56 -16.39
CA VAL A 75 -41.94 39.09 -17.16
C VAL A 75 -41.92 39.15 -18.69
N ALA A 76 -41.97 37.96 -19.31
CA ALA A 76 -43.03 37.61 -20.27
C ALA A 76 -43.21 36.08 -20.38
N ASP A 77 -44.46 35.65 -20.18
CA ASP A 77 -45.05 34.35 -20.48
C ASP A 77 -44.58 33.72 -21.80
N THR A 78 -44.51 32.39 -21.86
CA THR A 78 -45.45 31.54 -22.65
C THR A 78 -44.93 30.09 -22.74
N ALA A 79 -45.86 29.14 -22.57
CA ALA A 79 -45.83 27.72 -22.94
C ALA A 79 -45.10 26.74 -22.00
N ASP A 80 -45.80 26.38 -20.93
CA ASP A 80 -46.41 25.05 -20.77
C ASP A 80 -45.72 23.89 -21.53
N THR A 81 -44.81 23.20 -20.85
CA THR A 81 -44.52 21.79 -21.10
C THR A 81 -44.20 21.15 -19.75
N PHE A 82 -45.24 20.77 -19.01
CA PHE A 82 -45.12 19.85 -17.88
C PHE A 82 -44.72 18.46 -18.39
N VAL A 83 -43.42 18.23 -18.58
CA VAL A 83 -42.86 16.88 -18.48
C VAL A 83 -42.53 16.68 -17.01
N ALA A 84 -43.37 15.88 -16.35
CA ALA A 84 -43.11 15.37 -15.03
C ALA A 84 -41.95 14.38 -15.07
N ASP A 85 -40.71 14.89 -15.06
CA ASP A 85 -39.57 14.09 -14.62
C ASP A 85 -39.51 14.16 -13.10
N THR A 86 -40.43 13.42 -12.47
CA THR A 86 -40.23 12.91 -11.12
C THR A 86 -39.15 11.83 -11.20
N ALA A 87 -37.90 12.28 -11.40
CA ALA A 87 -36.76 11.52 -10.91
C ALA A 87 -36.81 11.67 -9.39
N GLU A 88 -37.52 10.75 -8.73
CA GLU A 88 -37.22 10.45 -7.33
C GLU A 88 -35.74 10.09 -7.30
N ALA A 89 -34.91 11.06 -6.93
CA ALA A 89 -33.66 10.78 -6.26
C ALA A 89 -34.08 10.00 -5.02
N THR A 90 -34.10 8.67 -5.13
CA THR A 90 -34.08 7.79 -3.99
C THR A 90 -32.82 8.16 -3.25
N ASP A 91 -33.00 9.04 -2.27
CA ASP A 91 -32.09 9.36 -1.21
C ASP A 91 -31.87 8.04 -0.49
N THR A 92 -30.96 7.24 -1.05
CA THR A 92 -30.44 6.06 -0.41
C THR A 92 -29.64 6.65 0.72
N ALA A 93 -30.32 6.87 1.85
CA ALA A 93 -29.71 7.23 3.11
C ALA A 93 -28.50 6.32 3.23
N ALA A 94 -27.31 6.91 3.06
CA ALA A 94 -26.07 6.22 3.29
C ALA A 94 -26.18 5.79 4.74
N ALA A 95 -26.50 4.51 4.96
CA ALA A 95 -26.57 3.95 6.28
C ALA A 95 -25.22 4.30 6.90
N ASP A 96 -25.28 5.10 7.96
CA ASP A 96 -24.13 5.46 8.79
C ASP A 96 -23.58 4.17 9.36
N THR A 97 -22.77 3.50 8.55
CA THR A 97 -22.21 2.19 8.83
C THR A 97 -20.89 2.48 9.51
N SER A 98 -20.99 3.05 10.71
CA SER A 98 -19.89 3.08 11.65
C SER A 98 -19.31 1.67 11.71
N LEU A 99 -18.02 1.55 11.40
CA LEU A 99 -17.33 0.27 11.49
C LEU A 99 -17.37 -0.21 12.95
N PRO A 100 -17.57 -1.51 13.19
CA PRO A 100 -17.48 -2.04 14.54
C PRO A 100 -16.06 -1.83 15.06
N SER A 101 -15.92 -1.34 16.28
CA SER A 101 -14.65 -1.35 17.00
C SER A 101 -14.51 -2.64 17.79
N VAL A 102 -13.32 -3.22 17.79
CA VAL A 102 -12.99 -4.44 18.56
C VAL A 102 -11.78 -4.19 19.44
N ASP A 103 -11.71 -4.88 20.58
CA ASP A 103 -10.61 -4.68 21.53
C ASP A 103 -9.51 -5.75 21.43
N ASP A 104 -9.84 -6.98 21.00
CA ASP A 104 -8.88 -8.10 20.95
C ASP A 104 -8.67 -8.71 19.56
N ASN A 105 -9.73 -8.95 18.78
CA ASN A 105 -9.64 -9.59 17.46
C ASN A 105 -10.91 -9.39 16.62
N CYS A 106 -10.80 -9.69 15.32
CA CYS A 106 -11.87 -9.55 14.33
C CYS A 106 -13.11 -10.42 14.61
N ALA A 107 -12.95 -11.54 15.33
CA ALA A 107 -14.05 -12.45 15.61
C ALA A 107 -15.12 -11.83 16.52
N GLN A 108 -14.77 -10.83 17.34
CA GLN A 108 -15.74 -10.08 18.15
C GLN A 108 -16.81 -9.38 17.29
N ALA A 109 -16.43 -8.95 16.09
CA ALA A 109 -17.31 -8.33 15.10
C ALA A 109 -17.78 -9.31 14.00
N SER A 110 -17.50 -10.62 14.14
CA SER A 110 -17.74 -11.61 13.09
C SER A 110 -17.05 -11.26 11.76
N LEU A 111 -15.86 -10.65 11.84
CA LEU A 111 -15.01 -10.31 10.72
C LEU A 111 -13.85 -11.31 10.62
N GLU A 112 -13.24 -11.34 9.44
CA GLU A 112 -12.06 -12.17 9.13
C GLU A 112 -10.80 -11.35 9.38
N GLU A 113 -9.77 -11.98 9.96
CA GLU A 113 -8.45 -11.38 10.13
C GLU A 113 -7.76 -11.25 8.77
N CYS A 114 -7.00 -10.18 8.57
CA CYS A 114 -6.26 -9.96 7.34
C CYS A 114 -4.92 -9.30 7.63
N PHE A 115 -3.98 -9.45 6.72
CA PHE A 115 -2.75 -8.67 6.70
C PHE A 115 -2.81 -7.58 5.63
N SER A 116 -3.45 -7.89 4.50
CA SER A 116 -3.56 -7.02 3.34
C SER A 116 -4.92 -7.19 2.65
N ASN A 117 -5.19 -6.36 1.64
CA ASN A 117 -6.37 -6.51 0.79
C ASN A 117 -6.40 -7.83 0.01
N HIS A 118 -5.27 -8.55 -0.10
CA HIS A 118 -5.23 -9.87 -0.75
C HIS A 118 -5.87 -10.97 0.09
N ASP A 119 -5.93 -10.81 1.41
CA ASP A 119 -6.58 -11.76 2.31
C ASP A 119 -8.10 -11.58 2.33
N CYS A 120 -8.59 -10.44 1.82
CA CYS A 120 -10.00 -10.12 1.80
C CYS A 120 -10.65 -10.43 0.45
N ALA A 121 -11.95 -10.74 0.47
CA ALA A 121 -12.77 -10.77 -0.74
C ALA A 121 -12.71 -9.43 -1.51
N ALA A 122 -12.90 -9.45 -2.82
CA ALA A 122 -12.74 -8.28 -3.71
C ALA A 122 -13.59 -7.05 -3.31
N ALA A 123 -14.76 -7.28 -2.69
CA ALA A 123 -15.67 -6.21 -2.23
C ALA A 123 -15.35 -5.70 -0.81
N LYS A 124 -14.25 -6.16 -0.20
CA LYS A 124 -13.80 -5.80 1.15
C LYS A 124 -12.37 -5.27 1.10
N ARG A 125 -11.99 -4.53 2.14
CA ARG A 125 -10.60 -4.10 2.40
C ARG A 125 -10.14 -4.57 3.77
N CYS A 126 -8.84 -4.69 3.92
CA CYS A 126 -8.20 -4.86 5.22
C CYS A 126 -8.04 -3.49 5.88
N GLN A 127 -8.52 -3.35 7.10
CA GLN A 127 -8.47 -2.10 7.85
C GLN A 127 -8.32 -2.38 9.35
N ASP A 128 -7.51 -1.58 10.03
CA ASP A 128 -7.47 -1.58 11.48
C ASP A 128 -8.78 -1.02 12.06
N ILE A 129 -9.44 -1.82 12.88
CA ILE A 129 -10.69 -1.46 13.56
C ILE A 129 -10.54 -1.47 15.09
N SER A 130 -9.30 -1.47 15.58
CA SER A 130 -9.01 -1.47 17.00
C SER A 130 -9.37 -0.16 17.69
N SER A 131 -9.95 -0.27 18.88
CA SER A 131 -10.10 0.85 19.82
C SER A 131 -8.97 0.95 20.85
N SER A 132 -8.12 -0.07 20.94
CA SER A 132 -7.14 -0.22 22.02
C SER A 132 -5.75 0.34 21.68
N GLY A 133 -5.54 0.78 20.44
CA GLY A 133 -4.25 1.28 19.93
C GLY A 133 -3.26 0.18 19.54
N PHE A 134 -3.67 -1.09 19.65
CA PHE A 134 -3.00 -2.22 18.99
C PHE A 134 -3.67 -2.47 17.65
N GLU A 135 -2.93 -2.55 16.55
CA GLU A 135 -3.52 -2.79 15.24
C GLU A 135 -4.21 -4.16 15.20
N ILE A 136 -5.51 -4.16 14.90
CA ILE A 136 -6.33 -5.36 14.68
C ILE A 136 -6.90 -5.25 13.25
N PRO A 137 -6.13 -5.68 12.25
CA PRO A 137 -6.53 -5.60 10.85
C PRO A 137 -7.61 -6.64 10.50
N CYS A 138 -8.77 -6.16 10.06
CA CYS A 138 -9.93 -6.99 9.72
C CYS A 138 -10.48 -6.69 8.32
N CYS A 139 -11.06 -7.70 7.67
CA CYS A 139 -11.74 -7.55 6.39
C CYS A 139 -13.12 -6.88 6.55
N VAL A 140 -13.17 -5.57 6.33
CA VAL A 140 -14.38 -4.75 6.41
C VAL A 140 -15.01 -4.52 5.04
N SER A 141 -16.34 -4.35 5.01
CA SER A 141 -17.09 -4.00 3.80
C SER A 141 -16.92 -2.52 3.45
N ALA A 142 -15.79 -2.18 2.83
CA ALA A 142 -15.50 -0.83 2.36
C ALA A 142 -14.67 -0.88 1.06
N PRO A 143 -14.69 0.19 0.24
CA PRO A 143 -13.86 0.30 -0.96
C PRO A 143 -12.37 0.19 -0.61
N ARG A 144 -11.61 -0.49 -1.46
CA ARG A 144 -10.15 -0.55 -1.38
C ARG A 144 -9.53 0.78 -1.84
N GLY A 145 -8.30 1.00 -1.40
CA GLY A 145 -7.43 2.01 -1.99
C GLY A 145 -7.20 1.76 -3.48
N THR A 146 -6.65 2.77 -4.15
CA THR A 146 -6.40 2.73 -5.59
C THR A 146 -4.97 3.12 -5.96
N ALA A 147 -4.17 3.58 -5.00
CA ALA A 147 -2.78 3.91 -5.24
C ALA A 147 -1.99 2.63 -5.56
N ALA A 148 -1.19 2.71 -6.63
CA ALA A 148 -0.36 1.62 -7.11
C ALA A 148 0.91 1.48 -6.27
N VAL A 149 1.59 0.34 -6.40
CA VAL A 149 2.89 0.07 -5.76
C VAL A 149 3.89 1.19 -6.09
N GLY A 150 4.60 1.67 -5.07
CA GLY A 150 5.56 2.76 -5.18
C GLY A 150 4.95 4.17 -5.20
N ALA A 151 3.63 4.32 -5.20
CA ALA A 151 3.00 5.62 -4.95
C ALA A 151 3.12 6.02 -3.48
N THR A 152 3.21 7.32 -3.20
CA THR A 152 3.16 7.83 -1.83
C THR A 152 1.78 7.63 -1.22
N CYS A 153 1.73 7.28 0.05
CA CYS A 153 0.50 7.11 0.82
C CYS A 153 0.62 7.81 2.18
N VAL A 154 -0.53 8.13 2.76
CA VAL A 154 -0.64 8.61 4.14
C VAL A 154 -1.03 7.46 5.04
N ASP A 155 -2.00 6.66 4.58
CA ASP A 155 -2.56 5.54 5.34
C ASP A 155 -2.67 4.28 4.45
N ALA A 156 -2.88 3.13 5.09
CA ALA A 156 -3.03 1.84 4.42
C ALA A 156 -4.19 1.83 3.41
N GLU A 157 -5.26 2.58 3.70
CA GLU A 157 -6.47 2.68 2.89
C GLU A 157 -6.25 3.37 1.54
N ASP A 158 -5.14 4.10 1.36
CA ASP A 158 -4.81 4.72 0.07
C ASP A 158 -4.39 3.66 -0.96
N CYS A 159 -3.76 2.59 -0.49
CA CYS A 159 -3.08 1.59 -1.31
C CYS A 159 -4.02 0.48 -1.79
N ALA A 160 -3.88 0.06 -3.04
CA ALA A 160 -4.64 -1.06 -3.60
C ALA A 160 -4.42 -2.37 -2.81
N SER A 161 -3.19 -2.57 -2.32
CA SER A 161 -2.78 -3.68 -1.45
C SER A 161 -3.24 -3.54 0.00
N GLY A 162 -3.60 -2.33 0.45
CA GLY A 162 -3.91 -2.07 1.86
C GLY A 162 -2.68 -1.94 2.75
N LEU A 163 -1.49 -1.67 2.18
CA LEU A 163 -0.24 -1.52 2.95
C LEU A 163 0.52 -0.26 2.56
N CYS A 164 0.73 0.59 3.55
CA CYS A 164 1.47 1.84 3.44
C CYS A 164 2.69 1.80 4.37
N VAL A 165 3.89 1.63 3.81
CA VAL A 165 5.10 1.34 4.58
C VAL A 165 6.20 2.35 4.30
N SER A 166 6.94 2.74 5.35
CA SER A 166 8.17 3.54 5.22
C SER A 166 9.37 2.71 5.68
N ARG A 167 10.56 3.08 5.20
CA ARG A 167 11.81 2.48 5.63
C ARG A 167 12.86 3.56 5.85
N ASN A 168 13.59 3.48 6.95
CA ASN A 168 14.69 4.39 7.30
C ASN A 168 14.30 5.88 7.25
N ASP A 169 13.16 6.24 7.84
CA ASP A 169 12.62 7.61 7.84
C ASP A 169 12.32 8.19 6.44
N GLY A 170 12.25 7.33 5.41
CA GLY A 170 11.84 7.69 4.06
C GLY A 170 10.33 7.94 3.92
N PRO A 171 9.86 8.30 2.71
CA PRO A 171 8.44 8.47 2.46
C PRO A 171 7.70 7.14 2.65
N TYR A 172 6.44 7.24 3.09
CA TYR A 172 5.52 6.11 3.08
C TYR A 172 5.11 5.83 1.64
N LEU A 173 5.32 4.59 1.20
CA LEU A 173 4.98 4.13 -0.14
C LEU A 173 4.05 2.91 -0.05
N CYS A 174 3.12 2.82 -1.00
CA CYS A 174 2.32 1.63 -1.18
C CYS A 174 3.22 0.45 -1.59
N THR A 175 3.12 -0.66 -0.87
CA THR A 175 3.83 -1.91 -1.17
C THR A 175 2.86 -2.97 -1.65
N ASP A 176 3.33 -3.98 -2.37
CA ASP A 176 2.55 -5.16 -2.73
C ASP A 176 3.47 -6.38 -2.75
N THR A 177 2.85 -7.57 -2.84
CA THR A 177 3.55 -8.85 -2.95
C THR A 177 4.40 -8.91 -4.22
N CYS A 178 5.53 -9.59 -4.12
CA CYS A 178 6.44 -9.84 -5.23
C CYS A 178 7.01 -11.26 -5.12
N ASP A 179 7.29 -11.87 -6.26
CA ASP A 179 8.04 -13.13 -6.32
C ASP A 179 9.53 -12.85 -6.48
N ASP A 180 9.89 -11.81 -7.22
CA ASP A 180 11.26 -11.33 -7.35
C ASP A 180 11.36 -9.80 -7.54
N VAL A 181 12.60 -9.30 -7.65
CA VAL A 181 12.88 -7.86 -7.74
C VAL A 181 12.29 -7.18 -8.99
N ASN A 182 12.03 -7.94 -10.06
CA ASN A 182 11.49 -7.39 -11.30
C ASN A 182 9.98 -7.11 -11.22
N ASP A 183 9.29 -7.68 -10.23
CA ASP A 183 7.88 -7.37 -9.96
C ASP A 183 7.72 -5.99 -9.33
N CYS A 184 8.81 -5.46 -8.77
CA CYS A 184 8.79 -4.20 -8.06
C CYS A 184 9.12 -3.00 -8.95
N PRO A 185 8.47 -1.85 -8.71
CA PRO A 185 8.75 -0.64 -9.47
C PRO A 185 10.18 -0.14 -9.19
N ALA A 186 10.70 0.68 -10.10
CA ALA A 186 12.09 1.14 -10.04
C ALA A 186 12.46 1.90 -8.75
N ASN A 187 11.48 2.46 -8.03
CA ASN A 187 11.68 3.13 -6.74
C ASN A 187 11.53 2.18 -5.52
N MET A 188 11.27 0.88 -5.74
CA MET A 188 11.14 -0.15 -4.71
C MET A 188 11.87 -1.45 -5.12
N GLN A 189 13.12 -1.37 -5.59
CA GLN A 189 13.89 -2.51 -6.13
C GLN A 189 14.41 -3.50 -5.07
N GLN A 190 13.58 -3.83 -4.07
CA GLN A 190 13.82 -4.93 -3.15
C GLN A 190 12.55 -5.75 -3.03
N CYS A 191 12.69 -7.06 -3.18
CA CYS A 191 11.64 -8.02 -2.89
C CYS A 191 12.10 -8.87 -1.70
N ASP A 192 11.55 -8.60 -0.52
CA ASP A 192 12.02 -9.22 0.72
C ASP A 192 10.86 -9.45 1.71
N THR A 193 11.11 -10.27 2.70
CA THR A 193 10.14 -10.61 3.76
C THR A 193 10.06 -9.50 4.81
N PHE A 194 8.83 -9.19 5.24
CA PHE A 194 8.63 -8.47 6.50
C PHE A 194 8.59 -9.48 7.64
N PHE A 195 9.27 -9.20 8.74
CA PHE A 195 9.29 -10.12 9.90
C PHE A 195 7.88 -10.47 10.44
N VAL A 196 6.91 -9.58 10.22
CA VAL A 196 5.52 -9.73 10.69
C VAL A 196 4.52 -10.13 9.59
N ALA A 197 4.95 -10.16 8.32
CA ALA A 197 4.07 -10.48 7.20
C ALA A 197 4.40 -11.84 6.61
N PRO A 198 3.40 -12.65 6.23
CA PRO A 198 3.65 -13.75 5.32
C PRO A 198 4.08 -13.23 3.94
N GLY A 199 4.98 -13.96 3.28
CA GLY A 199 5.40 -13.68 1.90
C GLY A 199 6.49 -12.60 1.76
N THR A 200 6.74 -12.24 0.51
CA THR A 200 7.74 -11.25 0.07
C THR A 200 7.03 -10.03 -0.52
N TRP A 201 7.58 -8.85 -0.28
CA TRP A 201 6.95 -7.57 -0.56
C TRP A 201 7.95 -6.59 -1.17
N CYS A 202 7.45 -5.69 -2.02
CA CYS A 202 8.26 -4.64 -2.60
C CYS A 202 8.65 -3.60 -1.55
N LEU A 203 9.93 -3.37 -1.34
CA LEU A 203 10.45 -2.46 -0.32
C LEU A 203 11.25 -1.31 -0.95
N HIS A 204 11.16 -0.15 -0.32
CA HIS A 204 12.01 0.97 -0.68
C HIS A 204 13.48 0.67 -0.31
N THR A 205 14.36 0.91 -1.27
CA THR A 205 15.81 1.00 -1.06
C THR A 205 16.14 2.43 -0.61
N PRO A 206 16.78 2.63 0.55
CA PRO A 206 17.27 3.94 0.96
C PRO A 206 18.29 4.52 -0.01
#